data_AF-A0A849QSH6-F1
#
_entry.id   AF-A0A849QSH6-F1
#
_cell.length_a   1.000
_cell.length_b   1.000
_cell.length_c   1.000
_cell.angle_alpha   90.00
_cell.angle_beta   90.00
_cell.angle_gamma   90.00
#
_symmetry.space_group_name_H-M   'P 1'
#
loop_
_entity.id
_entity.type
_entity.pdbx_description
1 polymer ?
#
loop_
_entity_poly.entity_id
_entity_poly.type
_entity_poly.pdbx_seq_one_letter_code
_entity_poly.pdbx_strand_id
1 'polypeptide(L)'
;MNINSIVKEAIIMQESSATNKDIEISTNLADLPDIVGDAERIGQAIGNLLNNAIKFSKKSGKVIIETKCLDIEGKENVLFNIYYSACIIWNFCVNRLVSS
;
A
#
# COMPACT_ATOMS: atom_id res chain seq x y z
N MET A 1 -4.89 14.58 -1.67
CA MET A 1 -4.13 13.68 -2.56
C MET A 1 -4.75 12.31 -2.47
N ASN A 2 -4.93 11.65 -3.61
CA ASN A 2 -5.61 10.36 -3.67
C ASN A 2 -4.61 9.22 -3.46
N ILE A 3 -4.68 8.53 -2.32
CA ILE A 3 -3.78 7.40 -2.01
C ILE A 3 -3.94 6.25 -2.99
N ASN A 4 -5.14 5.95 -3.45
CA ASN A 4 -5.37 4.86 -4.40
C ASN A 4 -4.64 5.11 -5.72
N SER A 5 -4.49 6.36 -6.17
CA SER A 5 -3.68 6.70 -7.34
C SER A 5 -2.20 6.38 -7.12
N ILE A 6 -1.64 6.77 -5.96
CA ILE A 6 -0.25 6.49 -5.60
C ILE A 6 0.01 4.98 -5.51
N VAL A 7 -0.92 4.22 -4.92
CA VAL A 7 -0.84 2.77 -4.86
C VAL A 7 -0.83 2.15 -6.26
N LYS A 8 -1.69 2.62 -7.17
CA LYS A 8 -1.73 2.14 -8.56
C LYS A 8 -0.44 2.42 -9.30
N GLU A 9 0.12 3.62 -9.18
CA GLU A 9 1.42 3.96 -9.77
C GLU A 9 2.53 3.04 -9.26
N ALA A 10 2.55 2.79 -7.94
CA ALA A 10 3.52 1.90 -7.34
C ALA A 10 3.35 0.43 -7.80
N ILE A 11 2.12 -0.03 -8.05
CA ILE A 11 1.86 -1.36 -8.64
C ILE A 11 2.44 -1.42 -10.06
N ILE A 12 2.16 -0.42 -10.91
CA ILE A 12 2.66 -0.36 -12.29
C ILE A 12 4.18 -0.42 -12.31
N MET A 13 4.85 0.32 -11.43
CA MET A 13 6.32 0.30 -11.32
C MET A 13 6.87 -1.09 -10.96
N GLN A 14 6.06 -1.95 -10.34
CA GLN A 14 6.48 -3.28 -9.88
C GLN A 14 5.94 -4.44 -10.71
N GLU A 15 5.12 -4.18 -11.74
CA GLU A 15 4.55 -5.22 -12.62
C GLU A 15 5.63 -6.09 -13.26
N SER A 16 6.74 -5.50 -13.70
CA SER A 16 7.86 -6.25 -14.29
C SER A 16 8.47 -7.23 -13.28
N SER A 17 8.70 -6.78 -12.05
CA SER A 17 9.24 -7.60 -10.96
C SER A 17 8.29 -8.73 -10.55
N ALA A 18 7.00 -8.45 -10.49
CA ALA A 18 5.97 -9.42 -10.18
C ALA A 18 5.84 -10.48 -11.29
N THR A 19 5.77 -10.05 -12.55
CA THR A 19 5.70 -10.92 -13.73
C THR A 19 6.91 -11.85 -13.82
N ASN A 20 8.12 -11.33 -13.60
CA ASN A 20 9.35 -12.14 -13.62
C ASN A 20 9.35 -13.25 -12.56
N LYS A 21 8.61 -13.07 -11.46
CA LYS A 21 8.45 -14.06 -10.39
C LYS A 21 7.12 -14.82 -10.45
N ASP A 22 6.31 -14.60 -11.48
CA ASP A 22 4.98 -15.19 -11.62
C ASP A 22 4.08 -14.87 -10.41
N ILE A 23 4.19 -13.67 -9.84
CA ILE A 23 3.41 -13.26 -8.68
C ILE A 23 2.09 -12.65 -9.13
N GLU A 24 0.98 -13.18 -8.61
CA GLU A 24 -0.34 -12.58 -8.76
C GLU A 24 -0.49 -11.39 -7.80
N ILE A 25 -0.78 -10.19 -8.35
CA ILE A 25 -1.13 -9.01 -7.55
C ILE A 25 -2.64 -8.84 -7.55
N SER A 26 -3.24 -8.76 -6.36
CA SER A 26 -4.66 -8.49 -6.16
C SER A 26 -4.85 -7.24 -5.32
N THR A 27 -5.85 -6.42 -5.64
CA THR A 27 -6.14 -5.16 -4.93
C THR A 27 -7.55 -5.12 -4.36
N ASN A 28 -7.70 -4.74 -3.10
CA ASN A 28 -8.97 -4.42 -2.45
C ASN A 28 -8.89 -2.98 -1.93
N LEU A 29 -9.18 -2.00 -2.78
CA LEU A 29 -9.03 -0.59 -2.44
C LEU A 29 -10.37 0.00 -2.00
N ALA A 30 -10.45 0.47 -0.76
CA ALA A 30 -11.59 1.23 -0.28
C ALA A 30 -11.67 2.61 -0.98
N ASP A 31 -12.85 3.22 -0.94
CA ASP A 31 -12.96 4.63 -1.27
C ASP A 31 -12.34 5.46 -0.13
N LEU A 32 -11.36 6.30 -0.48
CA LEU A 32 -10.54 7.01 0.50
C LEU A 32 -10.68 8.52 0.29
N PRO A 33 -10.77 9.31 1.37
CA PRO A 33 -10.76 10.76 1.27
C PRO A 33 -9.39 11.25 0.77
N ASP A 34 -9.37 12.48 0.26
CA ASP A 34 -8.12 13.15 -0.07
C ASP A 34 -7.30 13.44 1.19
N ILE A 35 -6.05 12.96 1.21
CA ILE A 35 -5.13 13.21 2.32
C ILE A 35 -4.28 14.45 2.03
N VAL A 36 -3.98 15.22 3.08
CA VAL A 36 -2.97 16.29 3.05
C VAL A 36 -1.64 15.70 3.50
N GLY A 37 -0.62 15.76 2.65
CA GLY A 37 0.71 15.21 2.94
C GLY A 37 1.65 15.30 1.75
N ASP A 38 2.83 14.72 1.91
CA ASP A 38 3.85 14.63 0.87
C ASP A 38 3.63 13.36 0.04
N ALA A 39 3.08 13.54 -1.16
CA ALA A 39 2.77 12.44 -2.08
C ALA A 39 4.02 11.66 -2.50
N GLU A 40 5.17 12.34 -2.67
CA GLU A 40 6.41 11.71 -3.09
C GLU A 40 6.95 10.80 -2.00
N ARG A 41 7.01 11.28 -0.75
CA ARG A 41 7.46 10.48 0.40
C ARG A 41 6.55 9.27 0.63
N ILE A 42 5.25 9.44 0.46
CA ILE A 42 4.27 8.35 0.63
C ILE A 42 4.38 7.34 -0.52
N GLY A 43 4.56 7.80 -1.76
CA GLY A 43 4.84 6.94 -2.91
C GLY A 43 6.11 6.12 -2.71
N GLN A 44 7.19 6.74 -2.23
CA GLN A 44 8.43 6.04 -1.88
C GLN A 44 8.21 4.97 -0.80
N ALA A 45 7.46 5.30 0.26
CA ALA A 45 7.13 4.34 1.31
C ALA A 45 6.34 3.14 0.79
N ILE A 46 5.26 3.39 0.03
CA ILE A 46 4.43 2.34 -0.58
C ILE A 46 5.25 1.49 -1.57
N GLY A 47 6.06 2.13 -2.42
CA GLY A 47 6.93 1.44 -3.37
C GLY A 47 7.95 0.53 -2.68
N ASN A 48 8.54 0.99 -1.57
CA ASN A 48 9.46 0.18 -0.77
C ASN A 48 8.75 -1.05 -0.16
N LEU A 49 7.54 -0.89 0.34
CA LEU A 49 6.74 -1.99 0.90
C LEU A 49 6.35 -3.00 -0.17
N LEU A 50 5.89 -2.55 -1.35
CA LEU A 50 5.52 -3.43 -2.47
C LEU A 50 6.72 -4.18 -3.02
N ASN A 51 7.85 -3.50 -3.20
CA ASN A 51 9.09 -4.11 -3.63
C ASN A 51 9.52 -5.21 -2.64
N ASN A 52 9.44 -4.94 -1.34
CA ASN A 52 9.71 -5.96 -0.32
C ASN A 52 8.75 -7.14 -0.41
N ALA A 53 7.45 -6.89 -0.54
CA ALA A 53 6.45 -7.96 -0.67
C ALA A 53 6.74 -8.87 -1.88
N ILE A 54 7.07 -8.31 -3.05
CA ILE A 54 7.41 -9.08 -4.26
C ILE A 54 8.76 -9.78 -4.11
N LYS A 55 9.75 -9.12 -3.50
CA LYS A 55 11.08 -9.67 -3.27
C LYS A 55 11.04 -10.89 -2.33
N PHE A 56 10.23 -10.84 -1.26
CA PHE A 56 10.15 -11.91 -0.27
C PHE A 56 9.02 -12.90 -0.54
N SER A 57 8.12 -12.62 -1.47
CA SER A 57 7.16 -13.60 -1.97
C SER A 57 7.86 -14.76 -2.67
N LYS A 58 7.29 -15.96 -2.47
CA LYS A 58 7.65 -17.15 -3.24
C LYS A 58 7.27 -16.95 -4.71
N LYS A 59 8.01 -17.62 -5.59
CA LYS A 59 7.66 -17.72 -7.01
C LYS A 59 6.27 -18.34 -7.16
N SER A 60 5.48 -17.87 -8.13
CA SER A 60 4.08 -18.32 -8.31
C SER A 60 3.20 -18.04 -7.08
N GLY A 61 3.56 -17.03 -6.29
CA GLY A 61 2.85 -16.60 -5.08
C GLY A 61 1.81 -15.53 -5.36
N LYS A 62 1.14 -15.07 -4.29
CA LYS A 62 0.14 -14.01 -4.35
C LYS A 62 0.47 -12.89 -3.38
N VAL A 63 0.33 -11.65 -3.86
CA VAL A 63 0.41 -10.41 -3.08
C VAL A 63 -0.96 -9.74 -3.11
N ILE A 64 -1.52 -9.43 -1.94
CA ILE A 64 -2.81 -8.75 -1.80
C ILE A 64 -2.58 -7.39 -1.18
N ILE A 65 -3.07 -6.34 -1.82
CA ILE A 65 -2.95 -4.96 -1.38
C ILE A 65 -4.33 -4.50 -0.96
N GLU A 66 -4.46 -3.96 0.25
CA GLU A 66 -5.73 -3.51 0.79
C GLU A 66 -5.60 -2.10 1.36
N THR A 67 -6.60 -1.24 1.10
CA THR A 67 -6.74 0.04 1.79
C THR A 67 -8.04 0.10 2.59
N LYS A 68 -8.01 0.74 3.76
CA LYS A 68 -9.18 1.00 4.59
C LYS A 68 -9.18 2.43 5.09
N CYS A 69 -10.36 3.04 5.14
CA CYS A 69 -10.58 4.25 5.93
C CYS A 69 -11.00 3.84 7.34
N LEU A 70 -10.32 4.37 8.35
CA LEU A 70 -10.59 4.12 9.76
C LEU A 70 -10.78 5.44 10.48
N ASP A 71 -11.79 5.52 11.34
CA ASP A 71 -11.89 6.60 12.31
C ASP A 71 -11.18 6.16 13.60
N ILE A 72 -10.10 6.87 13.94
CA ILE A 72 -9.34 6.65 15.17
C ILE A 72 -9.33 7.97 15.93
N GLU A 73 -9.96 7.98 17.11
CA GLU A 73 -10.04 9.16 17.98
C GLU A 73 -10.64 10.41 17.30
N GLY A 74 -11.62 10.23 16.42
CA GLY A 74 -12.27 11.33 15.69
C GLY A 74 -11.43 11.87 14.54
N LYS A 75 -10.41 11.12 14.10
CA LYS A 75 -9.58 11.44 12.94
C LYS A 75 -9.70 10.33 11.90
N GLU A 76 -10.01 10.74 10.68
CA GLU A 76 -9.92 9.85 9.51
C GLU A 76 -8.47 9.49 9.24
N ASN A 77 -8.20 8.19 9.25
CA ASN A 77 -6.91 7.58 8.98
C ASN A 77 -7.07 6.63 7.81
N VAL A 78 -6.03 6.57 6.99
CA VAL A 78 -5.94 5.57 5.93
C VAL A 78 -4.96 4.50 6.37
N LEU A 79 -5.47 3.27 6.41
CA LEU A 79 -4.68 2.08 6.63
C LEU A 79 -4.35 1.45 5.27
N PHE A 80 -3.08 1.16 5.07
CA PHE A 80 -2.58 0.44 3.91
C PHE A 80 -1.94 -0.89 4.36
N ASN A 81 -2.44 -1.99 3.81
CA ASN A 81 -2.01 -3.34 4.14
C ASN A 81 -1.48 -4.05 2.89
N ILE A 82 -0.41 -4.84 3.07
CA ILE A 82 0.06 -5.78 2.06
C ILE A 82 0.17 -7.18 2.69
N TYR A 83 -0.39 -8.18 2.03
CA TYR A 83 -0.35 -9.58 2.44
C TYR A 83 0.36 -10.42 1.38
N TYR A 84 1.19 -11.39 1.80
CA TYR A 84 1.79 -12.39 0.91
C TYR A 84 2.08 -13.71 1.66
N SER A 85 2.37 -14.79 0.92
CA SER A 85 2.53 -16.15 1.46
C SER A 85 3.59 -16.23 2.57
N ALA A 86 3.10 -16.49 3.79
CA ALA A 86 3.79 -16.61 5.07
C ALA A 86 4.35 -15.29 5.65
N CYS A 87 3.66 -14.79 6.68
CA CYS A 87 3.99 -13.68 7.58
C CYS A 87 3.40 -12.30 7.22
N ILE A 88 2.54 -11.81 8.11
CA ILE A 88 2.10 -10.42 8.21
C ILE A 88 3.32 -9.58 8.61
N ILE A 89 3.75 -8.64 7.77
CA ILE A 89 4.72 -7.63 8.18
C ILE A 89 4.24 -6.28 7.62
N TRP A 90 3.87 -5.37 8.52
CA TRP A 90 3.60 -3.92 8.32
C TRP A 90 2.13 -3.45 8.24
N ASN A 91 1.66 -2.84 9.35
CA ASN A 91 0.58 -1.85 9.37
C ASN A 91 1.22 -0.46 9.19
N PHE A 92 0.80 0.32 8.20
CA PHE A 92 1.18 1.73 8.05
C PHE A 92 -0.04 2.61 8.28
N CYS A 93 -0.02 3.43 9.34
CA CYS A 93 -1.07 4.37 9.70
C CYS A 93 -0.61 5.79 9.36
N VAL A 94 -1.28 6.46 8.42
CA VAL A 94 -1.00 7.87 8.09
C VAL A 94 -1.97 8.74 8.88
N ASN A 95 -1.46 9.38 9.93
CA ASN A 95 -2.22 10.33 10.76
C ASN A 95 -2.37 11.69 10.07
N ARG A 96 -3.58 12.27 10.17
CA ARG A 96 -3.85 13.70 9.90
C ARG A 96 -3.08 14.55 10.91
N LEU A 97 -2.00 15.19 10.48
CA LEU A 97 -1.37 16.29 11.22
C LEU A 97 -2.31 17.50 11.18
N VAL A 98 -3.13 17.64 12.21
CA VAL A 98 -3.81 18.91 12.50
C VAL A 98 -2.80 19.75 13.28
N SER A 99 -2.32 20.82 12.66
CA SER A 99 -1.55 21.87 13.32
C SER A 99 -2.41 22.50 14.43
N SER A 100 -1.83 22.66 15.62
CA SER A 100 -2.23 23.65 16.63
C SER A 100 -0.97 24.19 17.25
#